data_AF-A0A7W6N0R1-F1
#
_entry.id   AF-A0A7W6N0R1-F1
#
_cell.length_a   1.000
_cell.length_b   1.000
_cell.length_c   1.000
_cell.angle_alpha   90.00
_cell.angle_beta   90.00
_cell.angle_gamma   90.00
#
_symmetry.space_group_name_H-M   'P 1'
#
loop_
_entity.id
_entity.type
_entity.pdbx_description
1 polymer ?
#
loop_
_entity_poly.entity_id
_entity_poly.type
_entity_poly.pdbx_seq_one_letter_code
_entity_poly.pdbx_strand_id
1 'polypeptide(L)'
;MKKITLLFIALFVVNTLFSQILYEEGIVKGKNVTYRVSRGKERFKKLFTYIQNVNNPDTTYKEVPERDVIPAQMLDLEAQLSVILHDFFSAEELKECRSVIAGITLRLDAPKRKLLQVTNFFYLSATNSFWGNLSPDRLYELEQLIMKKLELPYKLQETYIKDDFLVGFFIKDIKEAKKCRKRAMETWKKEDIEVRDVTEEWNARWMKKKKYKEVLL
;
A
#
# COMPACT_ATOMS: atom_id res chain seq x y z
N MET A 1 30.30 6.74 40.41
CA MET A 1 28.98 6.07 40.30
C MET A 1 27.89 6.84 39.55
N LYS A 2 28.05 8.13 39.16
CA LYS A 2 26.99 8.88 38.43
C LYS A 2 26.99 8.75 36.89
N LYS A 3 28.10 8.33 36.27
CA LYS A 3 28.19 8.19 34.79
C LYS A 3 27.59 6.87 34.26
N ILE A 4 27.57 5.81 35.08
CA ILE A 4 27.07 4.49 34.67
C ILE A 4 25.53 4.46 34.68
N THR A 5 24.90 5.17 35.62
CA THR A 5 23.42 5.26 35.72
C THR A 5 22.80 5.97 34.51
N LEU A 6 23.46 6.99 33.95
CA LEU A 6 22.97 7.71 32.77
C LEU A 6 22.99 6.83 31.51
N LEU A 7 23.99 5.95 31.38
CA LEU A 7 24.11 5.02 30.25
C LEU A 7 23.01 3.94 30.29
N PHE A 8 22.64 3.47 31.49
CA PHE A 8 21.55 2.51 31.68
C PHE A 8 20.16 3.13 31.44
N ILE A 9 19.93 4.38 31.86
CA ILE A 9 18.69 5.10 31.56
C ILE A 9 18.60 5.38 30.05
N ALA A 10 19.71 5.75 29.40
CA ALA A 10 19.75 5.92 27.96
C ALA A 10 19.44 4.60 27.21
N LEU A 11 20.03 3.47 27.63
CA LEU A 11 19.76 2.14 27.06
C LEU A 11 18.31 1.68 27.25
N PHE A 12 17.67 2.03 28.38
CA PHE A 12 16.25 1.73 28.59
C PHE A 12 15.33 2.61 27.73
N VAL A 13 15.70 3.86 27.46
CA VAL A 13 14.95 4.75 26.55
C VAL A 13 15.08 4.31 25.09
N VAL A 14 16.21 3.70 24.68
CA VAL A 14 16.32 3.12 23.32
C VAL A 14 15.54 1.80 23.18
N ASN A 15 15.37 1.03 24.27
CA ASN A 15 14.58 -0.21 24.22
C ASN A 15 13.06 -0.01 24.22
N THR A 16 12.56 1.19 24.53
CA THR A 16 11.14 1.52 24.35
C THR A 16 10.76 1.91 22.92
N LEU A 17 11.73 2.09 22.01
CA LEU A 17 11.44 2.34 20.57
C LEU A 17 10.90 1.11 19.83
N PHE A 18 10.98 -0.08 20.44
CA PHE A 18 10.29 -1.29 20.01
C PHE A 18 9.19 -1.71 20.98
N SER A 19 8.53 -0.74 21.64
CA SER A 19 7.20 -1.00 22.18
C SER A 19 6.33 -1.48 21.02
N GLN A 20 5.84 -2.71 21.14
CA GLN A 20 5.01 -3.41 20.17
C GLN A 20 3.67 -2.69 20.02
N ILE A 21 3.62 -1.56 19.32
CA ILE A 21 2.35 -0.99 18.89
C ILE A 21 1.93 -1.80 17.67
N LEU A 22 1.47 -3.03 17.86
CA LEU A 22 0.63 -3.61 16.83
C LEU A 22 -0.63 -2.75 16.82
N TYR A 23 -0.97 -2.16 15.67
CA TYR A 23 -2.30 -1.55 15.50
C TYR A 23 -3.39 -2.52 15.97
N GLU A 24 -4.07 -2.20 17.07
CA GLU A 24 -5.29 -2.86 17.47
C GLU A 24 -6.41 -2.50 16.47
N GLU A 25 -7.36 -3.42 16.24
CA GLU A 25 -8.52 -3.09 15.42
C GLU A 25 -9.31 -1.95 16.08
N GLY A 26 -9.77 -0.99 15.29
CA GLY A 26 -10.50 0.17 15.80
C GLY A 26 -9.97 1.49 15.27
N ILE A 27 -10.13 2.55 16.07
CA ILE A 27 -9.75 3.91 15.67
C ILE A 27 -8.43 4.29 16.32
N VAL A 28 -7.50 4.77 15.51
CA VAL A 28 -6.20 5.29 15.95
C VAL A 28 -6.01 6.71 15.47
N LYS A 29 -5.56 7.58 16.37
CA LYS A 29 -5.46 9.02 16.14
C LYS A 29 -4.01 9.45 16.13
N GLY A 30 -3.63 10.20 15.11
CA GLY A 30 -2.45 11.05 15.11
C GLY A 30 -2.83 12.50 15.41
N LYS A 31 -1.85 13.38 15.36
CA LYS A 31 -2.03 14.83 15.52
C LYS A 31 -2.94 15.42 14.44
N ASN A 32 -2.77 14.99 13.19
CA ASN A 32 -3.46 15.56 12.02
C ASN A 32 -4.26 14.52 11.22
N VAL A 33 -4.36 13.29 11.72
CA VAL A 33 -4.97 12.18 10.99
C VAL A 33 -5.73 11.30 11.95
N THR A 34 -6.75 10.62 11.44
CA THR A 34 -7.37 9.49 12.13
C THR A 34 -7.44 8.34 11.15
N TYR A 35 -7.07 7.15 11.60
CA TYR A 35 -7.20 5.93 10.83
C TYR A 35 -8.18 4.97 11.49
N ARG A 36 -8.82 4.14 10.66
CA ARG A 36 -9.53 2.93 11.06
C ARG A 36 -8.67 1.73 10.70
N VAL A 37 -8.32 0.96 11.71
CA VAL A 37 -7.61 -0.30 11.57
C VAL A 37 -8.63 -1.44 11.52
N SER A 38 -8.50 -2.32 10.53
CA SER A 38 -9.30 -3.55 10.44
C SER A 38 -8.49 -4.71 9.89
N ARG A 39 -8.92 -5.94 10.16
CA ARG A 39 -8.28 -7.15 9.63
C ARG A 39 -8.98 -7.68 8.38
N GLY A 40 -8.28 -8.55 7.66
CA GLY A 40 -8.86 -9.35 6.57
C GLY A 40 -10.09 -10.16 7.02
N LYS A 41 -10.91 -10.58 6.05
CA LYS A 41 -12.05 -11.45 6.31
C LYS A 41 -11.65 -12.93 6.25
N GLU A 42 -12.38 -13.78 6.97
CA GLU A 42 -12.26 -15.25 6.92
C GLU A 42 -10.81 -15.75 7.09
N ARG A 43 -10.31 -16.58 6.16
CA ARG A 43 -8.95 -17.14 6.16
C ARG A 43 -7.83 -16.09 6.13
N PHE A 44 -8.16 -14.84 5.83
CA PHE A 44 -7.21 -13.73 5.75
C PHE A 44 -7.17 -12.84 7.00
N LYS A 45 -7.98 -13.14 8.03
CA LYS A 45 -8.09 -12.34 9.27
C LYS A 45 -6.78 -12.16 10.03
N LYS A 46 -5.88 -13.15 9.96
CA LYS A 46 -4.57 -13.07 10.61
C LYS A 46 -3.45 -12.58 9.69
N LEU A 47 -3.78 -12.29 8.43
CA LEU A 47 -2.82 -12.05 7.38
C LEU A 47 -2.87 -10.60 6.89
N PHE A 48 -4.07 -10.06 6.68
CA PHE A 48 -4.23 -8.70 6.21
C PHE A 48 -4.55 -7.75 7.35
N THR A 49 -3.86 -6.62 7.33
CA THR A 49 -4.22 -5.44 8.12
C THR A 49 -4.46 -4.28 7.17
N TYR A 50 -5.56 -3.57 7.36
CA TYR A 50 -5.94 -2.36 6.64
C TYR A 50 -5.89 -1.19 7.61
N ILE A 51 -5.29 -0.08 7.18
CA ILE A 51 -5.19 1.18 7.91
C ILE A 51 -5.79 2.26 7.01
N GLN A 52 -7.08 2.50 7.20
CA GLN A 52 -7.90 3.36 6.34
C GLN A 52 -7.94 4.78 6.90
N ASN A 53 -7.62 5.79 6.10
CA ASN A 53 -7.73 7.19 6.53
C ASN A 53 -9.22 7.58 6.62
N VAL A 54 -9.73 7.85 7.83
CA VAL A 54 -11.16 8.15 8.07
C VAL A 54 -11.53 9.61 7.86
N ASN A 55 -10.56 10.51 7.65
CA ASN A 55 -10.85 11.89 7.22
C ASN A 55 -11.29 11.95 5.75
N ASN A 56 -11.62 10.81 5.15
CA ASN A 56 -12.20 10.66 3.84
C ASN A 56 -13.70 11.04 3.89
N PRO A 57 -14.13 12.17 3.28
CA PRO A 57 -15.52 12.59 3.29
C PRO A 57 -16.44 11.65 2.49
N ASP A 58 -15.88 10.85 1.57
CA ASP A 58 -16.59 9.82 0.80
C ASP A 58 -16.17 8.43 1.28
N THR A 59 -16.80 8.00 2.37
CA THR A 59 -16.64 6.66 2.98
C THR A 59 -17.45 5.57 2.30
N THR A 60 -18.18 5.90 1.23
CA THR A 60 -18.93 4.91 0.46
C THR A 60 -17.95 3.95 -0.20
N TYR A 61 -17.93 2.71 0.28
CA TYR A 61 -17.27 1.61 -0.41
C TYR A 61 -17.86 1.51 -1.81
N LYS A 62 -17.00 1.72 -2.82
CA LYS A 62 -17.35 1.48 -4.23
C LYS A 62 -16.76 0.15 -4.62
N GLU A 63 -17.60 -0.73 -5.15
CA GLU A 63 -17.13 -1.97 -5.75
C GLU A 63 -16.24 -1.63 -6.94
N VAL A 64 -14.98 -2.04 -6.88
CA VAL A 64 -14.01 -1.77 -7.95
C VAL A 64 -14.21 -2.84 -9.03
N PRO A 65 -14.60 -2.48 -10.26
CA PRO A 65 -14.76 -3.45 -11.34
C PRO A 65 -13.41 -4.11 -11.68
N GLU A 66 -13.42 -5.42 -11.94
CA GLU A 66 -12.22 -6.17 -12.30
C GLU A 66 -11.86 -5.96 -13.77
N ARG A 67 -10.71 -5.36 -14.02
CA ARG A 67 -10.28 -4.96 -15.37
C ARG A 67 -8.85 -5.37 -15.66
N ASP A 68 -8.51 -5.53 -16.93
CA ASP A 68 -7.15 -5.89 -17.34
C ASP A 68 -6.19 -4.76 -16.94
N VAL A 69 -5.33 -5.09 -15.96
CA VAL A 69 -4.28 -4.21 -15.46
C VAL A 69 -3.20 -4.07 -16.52
N ILE A 70 -2.86 -2.84 -16.94
CA ILE A 70 -1.66 -2.63 -17.78
C ILE A 70 -0.42 -2.89 -16.92
N PRO A 71 0.32 -3.99 -17.14
CA PRO A 71 1.38 -4.40 -16.22
C PRO A 71 2.49 -3.34 -16.12
N ALA A 72 2.83 -2.70 -17.24
CA ALA A 72 3.84 -1.66 -17.29
C ALA A 72 3.50 -0.42 -16.44
N GLN A 73 2.22 -0.03 -16.34
CA GLN A 73 1.82 1.11 -15.51
C GLN A 73 1.89 0.78 -14.02
N MET A 74 1.50 -0.45 -13.65
CA MET A 74 1.65 -0.91 -12.26
C MET A 74 3.11 -1.05 -11.87
N LEU A 75 3.98 -1.52 -12.76
CA LEU A 75 5.42 -1.59 -12.50
C LEU A 75 6.04 -0.20 -12.33
N ASP A 76 5.57 0.81 -13.06
CA ASP A 76 5.99 2.21 -12.87
C ASP A 76 5.59 2.69 -11.47
N LEU A 77 4.33 2.53 -11.08
CA LEU A 77 3.83 2.91 -9.76
C LEU A 77 4.54 2.16 -8.61
N GLU A 78 4.74 0.84 -8.74
CA GLU A 78 5.47 0.02 -7.77
C GLU A 78 6.91 0.51 -7.60
N ALA A 79 7.57 0.85 -8.71
CA ALA A 79 8.93 1.35 -8.71
C ALA A 79 9.02 2.77 -8.10
N GLN A 80 8.06 3.64 -8.39
CA GLN A 80 7.97 4.96 -7.77
C GLN A 80 7.78 4.86 -6.26
N LEU A 81 6.86 4.01 -5.81
CA LEU A 81 6.64 3.76 -4.38
C LEU A 81 7.90 3.21 -3.73
N SER A 82 8.61 2.28 -4.38
CA SER A 82 9.90 1.82 -3.88
C SER A 82 10.87 2.99 -3.68
N VAL A 83 11.03 3.88 -4.66
CA VAL A 83 11.91 5.06 -4.52
C VAL A 83 11.46 5.97 -3.38
N ILE A 84 10.17 6.26 -3.27
CA ILE A 84 9.61 7.10 -2.20
C ILE A 84 9.89 6.49 -0.82
N LEU A 85 9.76 5.17 -0.68
CA LEU A 85 10.03 4.46 0.57
C LEU A 85 11.52 4.46 0.93
N HIS A 86 12.41 4.36 -0.07
CA HIS A 86 13.85 4.54 0.14
C HIS A 86 14.22 5.95 0.60
N ASP A 87 13.47 6.97 0.18
CA ASP A 87 13.67 8.35 0.65
C ASP A 87 13.10 8.59 2.06
N PHE A 88 12.16 7.76 2.52
CA PHE A 88 11.44 7.96 3.78
C PHE A 88 11.99 7.12 4.94
N PHE A 89 12.35 5.87 4.68
CA PHE A 89 12.82 4.92 5.68
C PHE A 89 14.34 4.86 5.77
N SER A 90 14.86 4.57 6.96
CA SER A 90 16.29 4.28 7.14
C SER A 90 16.69 2.96 6.47
N ALA A 91 18.00 2.73 6.29
CA ALA A 91 18.50 1.49 5.73
C ALA A 91 18.12 0.25 6.56
N GLU A 92 18.03 0.37 7.88
CA GLU A 92 17.62 -0.67 8.81
C GLU A 92 16.12 -0.95 8.67
N GLU A 93 15.31 0.08 8.62
CA GLU A 93 13.85 -0.03 8.46
C GLU A 93 13.47 -0.66 7.12
N LEU A 94 14.20 -0.32 6.05
CA LEU A 94 14.02 -0.94 4.75
C LEU A 94 14.31 -2.44 4.76
N LYS A 95 15.22 -2.93 5.62
CA LYS A 95 15.46 -4.38 5.75
C LYS A 95 14.23 -5.08 6.33
N GLU A 96 13.63 -4.49 7.36
CA GLU A 96 12.41 -5.01 7.97
C GLU A 96 11.23 -4.99 6.99
N CYS A 97 11.09 -3.91 6.21
CA CYS A 97 10.02 -3.76 5.22
C CYS A 97 10.07 -4.80 4.09
N ARG A 98 11.26 -5.24 3.66
CA ARG A 98 11.43 -6.18 2.52
C ARG A 98 10.81 -7.55 2.76
N SER A 99 10.57 -7.91 4.02
CA SER A 99 10.01 -9.21 4.40
C SER A 99 8.48 -9.31 4.27
N VAL A 100 7.80 -8.18 3.99
CA VAL A 100 6.34 -8.05 4.05
C VAL A 100 5.83 -7.49 2.73
N ILE A 101 4.72 -8.04 2.22
CA ILE A 101 3.98 -7.42 1.12
C ILE A 101 3.19 -6.26 1.70
N ALA A 102 3.40 -5.07 1.16
CA ALA A 102 2.62 -3.89 1.51
C ALA A 102 1.91 -3.35 0.28
N GLY A 103 0.98 -2.45 0.50
CA GLY A 103 0.36 -1.73 -0.57
C GLY A 103 -0.46 -0.56 -0.07
N ILE A 104 -0.91 0.22 -1.03
CA ILE A 104 -1.72 1.41 -0.79
C ILE A 104 -2.93 1.42 -1.72
N THR A 105 -3.96 2.11 -1.28
CA THR A 105 -5.10 2.48 -2.10
C THR A 105 -5.02 3.98 -2.39
N LEU A 106 -5.14 4.32 -3.67
CA LEU A 106 -5.02 5.69 -4.17
C LEU A 106 -6.36 6.15 -4.73
N ARG A 107 -6.74 7.38 -4.42
CA ARG A 107 -7.93 8.05 -4.95
C ARG A 107 -7.56 9.13 -5.95
N LEU A 108 -8.28 9.20 -7.06
CA LEU A 108 -8.04 10.19 -8.12
C LEU A 108 -9.25 11.10 -8.35
N ASP A 109 -8.95 12.30 -8.82
CA ASP A 109 -9.89 13.14 -9.56
C ASP A 109 -9.88 12.62 -11.00
N ALA A 110 -10.92 11.87 -11.36
CA ALA A 110 -11.08 11.24 -12.67
C ALA A 110 -10.84 12.24 -13.83
N PRO A 111 -11.66 13.31 -13.97
CA PRO A 111 -11.50 14.29 -15.04
C PRO A 111 -10.11 14.94 -15.08
N LYS A 112 -9.53 15.25 -13.91
CA LYS A 112 -8.25 15.98 -13.84
C LYS A 112 -7.02 15.07 -13.83
N ARG A 113 -7.20 13.74 -13.79
CA ARG A 113 -6.13 12.73 -13.61
C ARG A 113 -5.16 13.10 -12.50
N LYS A 114 -5.71 13.58 -11.39
CA LYS A 114 -4.92 14.09 -10.26
C LYS A 114 -5.08 13.16 -9.07
N LEU A 115 -3.98 12.78 -8.43
CA LEU A 115 -4.04 12.08 -7.15
C LEU A 115 -4.64 13.01 -6.10
N LEU A 116 -5.71 12.56 -5.46
CA LEU A 116 -6.40 13.29 -4.40
C LEU A 116 -5.96 12.82 -3.01
N GLN A 117 -5.77 11.52 -2.83
CA GLN A 117 -5.49 10.96 -1.51
C GLN A 117 -4.86 9.56 -1.58
N VAL A 118 -4.11 9.20 -0.53
CA VAL A 118 -3.90 7.80 -0.15
C VAL A 118 -5.00 7.42 0.85
N THR A 119 -5.95 6.58 0.45
CA THR A 119 -7.13 6.28 1.28
C THR A 119 -6.89 5.16 2.27
N ASN A 120 -5.94 4.28 1.98
CA ASN A 120 -5.66 3.10 2.80
C ASN A 120 -4.23 2.62 2.60
N PHE A 121 -3.60 2.20 3.69
CA PHE A 121 -2.42 1.35 3.67
C PHE A 121 -2.84 -0.07 4.03
N PHE A 122 -2.27 -1.08 3.37
CA PHE A 122 -2.44 -2.46 3.80
C PHE A 122 -1.11 -3.20 3.77
N TYR A 123 -1.01 -4.23 4.59
CA TYR A 123 0.12 -5.13 4.57
C TYR A 123 -0.30 -6.56 4.90
N LEU A 124 0.47 -7.49 4.35
CA LEU A 124 0.31 -8.93 4.51
C LEU A 124 1.39 -9.44 5.46
N SER A 125 1.03 -9.70 6.70
CA SER A 125 1.95 -10.31 7.66
C SER A 125 1.22 -11.23 8.63
N ALA A 126 1.76 -12.44 8.81
CA ALA A 126 1.32 -13.40 9.81
C ALA A 126 1.93 -13.13 11.20
N THR A 127 3.01 -12.34 11.25
CA THR A 127 3.75 -11.95 12.46
C THR A 127 3.83 -10.42 12.57
N ASN A 128 4.22 -9.91 13.73
CA ASN A 128 4.25 -8.47 13.98
C ASN A 128 5.20 -7.77 12.98
N SER A 129 4.66 -7.06 12.01
CA SER A 129 5.43 -6.42 10.93
C SER A 129 5.80 -4.99 11.29
N PHE A 130 6.94 -4.53 10.77
CA PHE A 130 7.36 -3.12 10.82
C PHE A 130 6.23 -2.12 10.51
N TRP A 131 5.42 -2.39 9.48
CA TRP A 131 4.28 -1.56 9.08
C TRP A 131 3.23 -1.37 10.17
N GLY A 132 3.06 -2.37 11.03
CA GLY A 132 2.14 -2.32 12.16
C GLY A 132 2.60 -1.37 13.26
N ASN A 133 3.91 -1.16 13.38
CA ASN A 133 4.54 -0.36 14.45
C ASN A 133 4.74 1.12 14.07
N LEU A 134 4.41 1.53 12.84
CA LEU A 134 4.50 2.92 12.44
C LEU A 134 3.44 3.73 13.18
N SER A 135 3.82 4.83 13.85
CA SER A 135 2.84 5.71 14.48
C SER A 135 1.89 6.32 13.43
N PRO A 136 0.66 6.69 13.81
CA PRO A 136 -0.27 7.36 12.89
C PRO A 136 0.32 8.60 12.23
N ASP A 137 1.09 9.40 12.99
CA ASP A 137 1.74 10.60 12.46
C ASP A 137 2.80 10.26 11.42
N ARG A 138 3.57 9.19 11.64
CA ARG A 138 4.61 8.76 10.70
C ARG A 138 4.01 8.16 9.42
N LEU A 139 2.89 7.43 9.53
CA LEU A 139 2.12 7.01 8.35
C LEU A 139 1.57 8.22 7.59
N TYR A 140 1.12 9.25 8.30
CA TYR A 140 0.65 10.47 7.67
C TYR A 140 1.76 11.22 6.94
N GLU A 141 2.96 11.32 7.51
CA GLU A 141 4.13 11.88 6.83
C GLU A 141 4.47 11.11 5.54
N LEU A 142 4.38 9.78 5.56
CA LEU A 142 4.54 8.95 4.38
C LEU A 142 3.43 9.22 3.33
N GLU A 143 2.17 9.31 3.76
CA GLU A 143 1.05 9.71 2.90
C GLU A 143 1.35 11.05 2.21
N GLN A 144 1.77 12.07 2.96
CA GLN A 144 2.10 13.38 2.38
C GLN A 144 3.28 13.31 1.39
N LEU A 145 4.29 12.48 1.67
CA LEU A 145 5.41 12.28 0.76
C LEU A 145 4.97 11.59 -0.54
N ILE A 146 4.11 10.58 -0.44
CA ILE A 146 3.50 9.91 -1.61
C ILE A 146 2.69 10.91 -2.42
N MET A 147 1.81 11.67 -1.76
CA MET A 147 1.00 12.72 -2.41
C MET A 147 1.85 13.76 -3.15
N LYS A 148 3.04 14.05 -2.65
CA LYS A 148 3.97 15.02 -3.25
C LYS A 148 4.78 14.44 -4.42
N LYS A 149 5.20 13.18 -4.36
CA LYS A 149 6.19 12.59 -5.27
C LYS A 149 5.62 11.60 -6.28
N LEU A 150 4.46 10.99 -6.00
CA LEU A 150 3.89 9.99 -6.88
C LEU A 150 3.34 10.66 -8.15
N GLU A 151 3.87 10.26 -9.29
CA GLU A 151 3.45 10.70 -10.61
C GLU A 151 2.59 9.62 -11.24
N LEU A 152 1.35 9.99 -11.52
CA LEU A 152 0.41 9.11 -12.20
C LEU A 152 0.85 8.92 -13.67
N PRO A 153 0.85 7.68 -14.20
CA PRO A 153 1.06 7.44 -15.63
C PRO A 153 0.11 8.31 -16.47
N TYR A 154 0.62 8.95 -17.53
CA TYR A 154 -0.18 9.86 -18.36
C TYR A 154 -1.40 9.17 -18.97
N LYS A 155 -1.25 7.90 -19.34
CA LYS A 155 -2.33 7.03 -19.83
C LYS A 155 -2.91 6.16 -18.71
N LEU A 156 -3.26 6.70 -17.55
CA LEU A 156 -4.09 5.93 -16.63
C LEU A 156 -5.44 5.65 -17.29
N GLN A 157 -5.84 4.39 -17.28
CA GLN A 157 -7.14 3.97 -17.77
C GLN A 157 -8.26 4.72 -17.04
N GLU A 158 -9.39 4.91 -17.71
CA GLU A 158 -10.58 5.55 -17.12
C GLU A 158 -11.06 4.82 -15.84
N THR A 159 -10.62 3.58 -15.67
CA THR A 159 -10.94 2.64 -14.61
C THR A 159 -10.23 2.97 -13.29
N TYR A 160 -8.94 3.27 -13.36
CA TYR A 160 -8.14 3.84 -12.26
C TYR A 160 -8.53 5.27 -11.94
N ILE A 161 -9.15 5.93 -12.90
CA ILE A 161 -9.61 7.31 -12.85
C ILE A 161 -10.94 7.37 -12.09
N LYS A 162 -11.89 6.48 -12.38
CA LYS A 162 -13.26 6.47 -11.85
C LYS A 162 -13.38 6.04 -10.38
N ASP A 163 -12.46 5.21 -9.88
CA ASP A 163 -12.52 4.64 -8.53
C ASP A 163 -11.16 4.58 -7.83
N ASP A 164 -11.20 4.24 -6.54
CA ASP A 164 -10.01 3.97 -5.74
C ASP A 164 -9.27 2.75 -6.29
N PHE A 165 -7.96 2.86 -6.49
CA PHE A 165 -7.17 1.76 -7.05
C PHE A 165 -6.04 1.31 -6.13
N LEU A 166 -5.81 0.00 -6.11
CA LEU A 166 -4.86 -0.67 -5.24
C LEU A 166 -3.51 -0.83 -5.93
N VAL A 167 -2.43 -0.41 -5.27
CA VAL A 167 -1.06 -0.70 -5.66
C VAL A 167 -0.40 -1.52 -4.57
N GLY A 168 -0.30 -2.83 -4.82
CA GLY A 168 0.56 -3.71 -4.04
C GLY A 168 2.01 -3.56 -4.49
N PHE A 169 2.94 -3.57 -3.55
CA PHE A 169 4.36 -3.46 -3.87
C PHE A 169 5.24 -4.30 -2.95
N PHE A 170 6.38 -4.71 -3.51
CA PHE A 170 7.54 -5.13 -2.76
C PHE A 170 8.59 -4.03 -2.81
N ILE A 171 9.26 -3.76 -1.69
CA ILE A 171 10.36 -2.80 -1.71
C ILE A 171 11.53 -3.39 -2.50
N LYS A 172 11.70 -2.91 -3.73
CA LYS A 172 12.84 -3.29 -4.57
C LYS A 172 14.11 -2.61 -4.07
N ASP A 173 15.28 -3.14 -4.44
CA ASP A 173 16.52 -2.39 -4.31
C ASP A 173 16.42 -1.06 -5.07
N ILE A 174 17.02 0.02 -4.56
CA ILE A 174 16.88 1.36 -5.15
C ILE A 174 17.38 1.41 -6.61
N LYS A 175 18.45 0.68 -6.94
CA LYS A 175 18.97 0.64 -8.33
C LYS A 175 17.99 -0.10 -9.23
N GLU A 176 17.44 -1.22 -8.74
CA GLU A 176 16.46 -1.99 -9.49
C GLU A 176 15.13 -1.25 -9.64
N ALA A 177 14.67 -0.53 -8.61
CA ALA A 177 13.50 0.33 -8.68
C ALA A 177 13.66 1.39 -9.78
N LYS A 178 14.78 2.12 -9.80
CA LYS A 178 15.06 3.14 -10.84
C LYS A 178 15.10 2.52 -12.24
N LYS A 179 15.73 1.35 -12.39
CA LYS A 179 15.79 0.62 -13.67
C LYS A 179 14.42 0.08 -14.11
N CYS A 180 13.61 -0.41 -13.17
CA CYS A 180 12.25 -0.89 -13.41
C CYS A 180 11.36 0.26 -13.87
N ARG A 181 11.39 1.40 -13.16
CA ARG A 181 10.66 2.62 -13.56
C ARG A 181 11.01 3.05 -14.98
N LYS A 182 12.29 3.12 -15.32
CA LYS A 182 12.74 3.52 -16.67
C LYS A 182 12.16 2.60 -17.75
N ARG A 183 12.28 1.28 -17.58
CA ARG A 183 11.74 0.28 -18.52
C ARG A 183 10.22 0.37 -18.64
N ALA A 184 9.53 0.43 -17.50
CA ALA A 184 8.08 0.56 -17.44
C ALA A 184 7.59 1.78 -18.23
N MET A 185 8.20 2.96 -17.99
CA MET A 185 7.91 4.19 -18.72
C MET A 185 8.18 4.07 -20.22
N GLU A 186 9.25 3.39 -20.64
CA GLU A 186 9.52 3.18 -22.05
C GLU A 186 8.46 2.29 -22.72
N THR A 187 8.00 1.23 -22.04
CA THR A 187 6.97 0.32 -22.54
C THR A 187 5.63 1.03 -22.70
N TRP A 188 5.09 1.60 -21.61
CA TRP A 188 3.74 2.16 -21.66
C TRP A 188 3.65 3.47 -22.47
N LYS A 189 4.77 4.13 -22.78
CA LYS A 189 4.81 5.27 -23.71
C LYS A 189 4.85 4.87 -25.19
N LYS A 190 5.36 3.68 -25.52
CA LYS A 190 5.50 3.21 -26.91
C LYS A 190 4.29 2.44 -27.40
N GLU A 191 3.63 1.72 -26.50
CA GLU A 191 2.50 0.87 -26.84
C GLU A 191 1.17 1.63 -26.69
N ASP A 192 0.34 1.61 -27.72
CA ASP A 192 -1.06 2.01 -27.59
C ASP A 192 -1.84 0.80 -27.03
N ILE A 193 -1.72 0.61 -25.72
CA ILE A 193 -2.27 -0.56 -25.03
C ILE A 193 -3.77 -0.35 -24.86
N GLU A 194 -4.56 -1.11 -25.64
CA GLU A 194 -6.01 -1.20 -25.46
C GLU A 194 -6.35 -1.99 -24.20
N VAL A 195 -7.38 -1.52 -23.50
CA VAL A 195 -7.79 -2.03 -22.19
C VAL A 195 -9.12 -2.71 -22.33
N ARG A 196 -9.21 -3.95 -21.86
CA ARG A 196 -10.46 -4.72 -21.91
C ARG A 196 -11.09 -4.80 -20.53
N ASP A 197 -12.40 -4.60 -20.47
CA ASP A 197 -13.19 -4.96 -19.29
C ASP A 197 -13.32 -6.49 -19.28
N VAL A 198 -12.71 -7.14 -18.28
CA VAL A 198 -12.70 -8.60 -18.16
C VAL A 198 -13.66 -9.07 -17.07
N THR A 199 -14.51 -8.20 -16.54
CA THR A 199 -15.43 -8.52 -15.43
C THR A 199 -16.26 -9.77 -15.75
N GLU A 200 -16.82 -9.87 -16.95
CA GLU A 200 -17.61 -11.04 -17.38
C GLU A 200 -16.75 -12.31 -17.52
N GLU A 201 -15.56 -12.21 -18.11
CA GLU A 201 -14.62 -13.33 -18.27
C GLU A 201 -14.13 -13.85 -16.92
N TRP A 202 -13.84 -12.94 -15.99
CA TRP A 202 -13.35 -13.25 -14.64
C TRP A 202 -14.45 -13.87 -13.79
N ASN A 203 -15.67 -13.30 -13.82
CA ASN A 203 -16.86 -13.88 -13.20
C ASN A 203 -17.14 -15.28 -13.73
N ALA A 204 -17.06 -15.49 -15.05
CA ALA A 204 -17.22 -16.81 -15.65
C ALA A 204 -16.15 -17.80 -15.17
N ARG A 205 -14.88 -17.36 -15.08
CA ARG A 205 -13.74 -18.18 -14.60
C ARG A 205 -13.85 -18.53 -13.13
N TRP A 206 -14.34 -17.61 -12.29
CA TRP A 206 -14.57 -17.85 -10.86
C TRP A 206 -15.78 -18.74 -10.59
N MET A 207 -16.88 -18.53 -11.31
CA MET A 207 -18.04 -19.42 -11.24
C MET A 207 -17.68 -20.84 -11.69
N LYS A 208 -16.80 -20.99 -12.68
CA LYS A 208 -16.22 -22.28 -13.07
C LYS A 208 -15.43 -22.92 -11.91
N LYS A 209 -14.59 -22.15 -11.20
CA LYS A 209 -13.87 -22.64 -9.99
C LYS A 209 -14.80 -22.99 -8.83
N LYS A 210 -15.94 -22.31 -8.68
CA LYS A 210 -16.96 -22.63 -7.66
C LYS A 210 -17.61 -23.98 -7.94
N LYS A 211 -17.92 -24.28 -9.21
CA LYS A 211 -18.43 -25.60 -9.66
C LYS A 211 -17.48 -26.77 -9.34
N TYR A 212 -16.17 -26.56 -9.32
CA TYR A 212 -15.20 -27.61 -8.95
C TYR A 212 -15.11 -27.87 -7.43
N LYS A 213 -15.67 -27.01 -6.57
CA LYS A 213 -15.75 -27.26 -5.12
C LYS A 213 -16.98 -28.07 -4.70
N GLU A 214 -18.04 -28.08 -5.49
CA GLU A 214 -19.26 -28.86 -5.20
C GLU A 214 -19.17 -30.32 -5.68
N VAL A 215 -18.14 -30.69 -6.44
CA VAL A 215 -17.90 -32.08 -6.93
C VAL A 215 -16.85 -32.81 -6.08
N LEU A 216 -16.28 -32.16 -5.06
CA LEU A 216 -15.26 -32.72 -4.18
C LEU A 216 -15.60 -32.56 -2.68
N LEU A 217 -16.89 -32.40 -2.36
CA LEU A 217 -17.45 -32.57 -1.02
C LEU A 217 -18.46 -33.71 -1.02
#